data_AF-A0A7C1APY7-F1
#
_entry.id   AF-A0A7C1APY7-F1
#
_cell.length_a   1.000
_cell.length_b   1.000
_cell.length_c   1.000
_cell.angle_alpha   90.00
_cell.angle_beta   90.00
_cell.angle_gamma   90.00
#
_symmetry.space_group_name_H-M   'P 1'
#
loop_
_entity.id
_entity.type
_entity.pdbx_description
1 polymer ?
#
loop_
_entity_poly.entity_id
_entity_poly.type
_entity_poly.pdbx_seq_one_letter_code
_entity_poly.pdbx_strand_id
1 'polypeptide(L)' 'VDNRLHGIMKAIHEQCVTHGKNGDFVNYVNGANIAGFIKVADSMIDQGIV' A
#
# COMPACT_ATOMS: atom_id res chain seq x y z
N VAL A 1 -18.61 -0.62 -12.99
CA VAL A 1 -17.98 0.28 -11.98
C VAL A 1 -17.69 -0.47 -10.69
N ASP A 2 -18.68 -1.20 -10.15
CA ASP A 2 -18.54 -1.99 -8.91
C ASP A 2 -17.35 -2.97 -8.91
N ASN A 3 -17.21 -3.81 -9.95
CA ASN A 3 -16.08 -4.74 -10.07
C ASN A 3 -14.70 -4.05 -10.04
N ARG A 4 -14.60 -2.82 -10.55
CA ARG A 4 -13.36 -2.04 -10.52
C ARG A 4 -13.08 -1.53 -9.11
N LEU A 5 -14.10 -1.04 -8.42
CA LEU A 5 -13.98 -0.62 -7.03
C LEU A 5 -13.57 -1.80 -6.13
N HIS A 6 -14.21 -2.96 -6.31
CA HIS A 6 -13.87 -4.18 -5.58
C HIS A 6 -12.42 -4.62 -5.83
N GLY A 7 -11.96 -4.54 -7.08
CA GLY A 7 -10.56 -4.81 -7.43
C GLY A 7 -9.59 -3.85 -6.75
N ILE A 8 -9.91 -2.55 -6.72
CA ILE A 8 -9.10 -1.54 -6.04
C ILE A 8 -9.03 -1.83 -4.52
N MET A 9 -10.16 -2.14 -3.88
CA MET A 9 -10.19 -2.44 -2.45
C MET A 9 -9.38 -3.70 -2.09
N LYS A 10 -9.42 -4.74 -2.95
CA LYS A 10 -8.57 -5.93 -2.78
C LYS A 10 -7.09 -5.59 -2.88
N ALA A 11 -6.69 -4.77 -3.85
CA ALA A 11 -5.31 -4.34 -4.01
C ALA A 11 -4.82 -3.51 -2.79
N ILE A 12 -5.68 -2.63 -2.24
CA ILE A 12 -5.38 -1.88 -1.01
C ILE A 12 -5.19 -2.83 0.17
N HIS A 13 -6.08 -3.82 0.33
CA HIS A 13 -5.96 -4.82 1.39
C HIS A 13 -4.65 -5.61 1.29
N GLU A 14 -4.30 -6.07 0.09
CA GLU A 14 -3.06 -6.83 -0.17
C GLU A 14 -1.81 -6.03 0.21
N GLN A 15 -1.78 -4.73 -0.08
CA GLN A 15 -0.69 -3.84 0.34
C GLN A 15 -0.60 -3.72 1.86
N CYS A 16 -1.73 -3.52 2.54
CA CYS A 16 -1.76 -3.45 4.00
C CYS A 16 -1.31 -4.76 4.66
N VAL A 17 -1.68 -5.91 4.11
CA VAL A 17 -1.22 -7.22 4.59
C VAL A 17 0.28 -7.38 4.35
N THR A 18 0.79 -7.02 3.17
CA THR A 18 2.21 -7.14 2.83
C THR A 18 3.11 -6.34 3.77
N HIS A 19 2.70 -5.11 4.12
CA HIS A 19 3.52 -4.19 4.91
C HIS A 19 3.15 -4.10 6.39
N GLY A 20 1.97 -4.60 6.79
CA GLY A 20 1.44 -4.49 8.15
C GLY A 20 1.26 -5.83 8.87
N LYS A 21 1.52 -6.96 8.22
CA LYS A 21 1.35 -8.29 8.84
C LYS A 21 2.46 -8.57 9.85
N ASN A 22 2.05 -9.00 11.03
CA ASN A 22 2.91 -9.52 12.08
C ASN A 22 2.28 -10.79 12.66
N GLY A 23 2.80 -11.95 12.28
CA GLY A 23 2.19 -13.24 12.58
C GLY A 23 0.79 -13.35 11.98
N ASP A 24 -0.20 -13.65 12.83
CA ASP A 24 -1.61 -13.79 12.44
C ASP A 24 -2.39 -12.46 12.49
N PHE A 25 -1.74 -11.36 12.90
CA PHE A 25 -2.35 -10.04 12.97
C PHE A 25 -1.87 -9.13 11.84
N VAL A 26 -2.76 -8.24 11.38
CA VAL A 26 -2.44 -7.22 10.36
C VAL A 26 -2.74 -5.84 10.91
N ASN A 27 -1.69 -5.03 11.07
CA ASN A 27 -1.84 -3.62 11.42
C ASN A 27 -2.07 -2.79 10.14
N TYR A 28 -3.33 -2.52 9.82
CA TYR A 28 -3.71 -1.75 8.62
C TYR A 28 -3.23 -0.31 8.63
N VAL A 29 -3.14 0.34 9.80
CA VAL A 29 -2.67 1.73 9.88
C VAL A 29 -1.19 1.79 9.48
N ASN A 30 -0.38 0.91 10.07
CA ASN A 30 1.03 0.85 9.73
C ASN A 30 1.24 0.38 8.29
N GLY A 31 0.53 -0.68 7.87
CA GLY A 31 0.62 -1.21 6.52
C GLY A 31 0.24 -0.19 5.44
N ALA A 32 -0.85 0.56 5.63
CA ALA A 32 -1.27 1.60 4.70
C ALA A 32 -0.25 2.75 4.63
N ASN A 33 0.26 3.19 5.77
CA ASN A 33 1.25 4.27 5.82
C ASN A 33 2.57 3.87 5.14
N ILE A 34 3.06 2.66 5.38
CA ILE A 34 4.28 2.14 4.76
C ILE A 34 4.08 1.97 3.24
N ALA A 35 2.98 1.33 2.82
CA ALA A 35 2.68 1.13 1.41
C ALA A 35 2.54 2.45 0.64
N GLY A 36 1.82 3.42 1.21
CA GLY A 36 1.67 4.75 0.62
C GLY A 36 2.99 5.51 0.54
N PHE A 37 3.81 5.42 1.58
CA PHE A 37 5.13 6.06 1.60
C PHE A 37 6.06 5.48 0.55
N ILE A 38 6.20 4.15 0.45
CA ILE A 38 7.05 3.49 -0.56
C ILE A 38 6.68 3.97 -1.96
N LYS A 39 5.38 3.96 -2.31
CA LYS A 39 4.93 4.39 -3.63
C LYS A 39 5.35 5.82 -3.99
N VAL A 40 5.24 6.73 -3.04
CA VAL A 40 5.64 8.13 -3.23
C VAL A 40 7.16 8.26 -3.26
N ALA A 41 7.87 7.57 -2.36
CA ALA A 41 9.32 7.59 -2.30
C ALA A 41 9.96 7.03 -3.58
N ASP A 42 9.46 5.92 -4.10
CA ASP A 42 9.90 5.35 -5.38
C ASP A 42 9.68 6.37 -6.52
N SER A 43 8.51 7.02 -6.54
CA SER A 43 8.21 8.06 -7.53
C SER A 43 9.13 9.29 -7.41
N MET A 44 9.56 9.63 -6.19
CA MET A 44 10.51 10.73 -5.94
C MET A 44 11.93 10.35 -6.36
N ILE A 45 12.36 9.11 -6.12
CA ILE A 45 13.66 8.58 -6.55
C ILE A 45 13.72 8.53 -8.09
N ASP A 46 12.65 8.07 -8.73
CA ASP A 46 12.55 7.97 -10.19
C ASP A 46 12.59 9.35 -10.88
N GLN A 47 12.05 10.38 -10.23
CA GLN A 47 12.12 11.77 -10.73
C GLN A 47 13.50 12.41 -10.51
N GLY A 48 14.36 11.81 -9.68
CA GLY A 48 15.68 12.32 -9.34
C GLY A 48 15.65 13.60 -8.49
N ILE A 49 16.80 14.29 -8.41
CA ILE A 49 16.89 15.62 -7.80
C ILE A 49 16.44 16.63 -8.84
N VAL A 50 15.29 17.26 -8.60
CA VAL A 50 14.73 18.36 -9.41
C VAL A 50 15.10 19.72 -8.82
#